data_AF-A0A385BV01-F1
#
_entry.id   AF-A0A385BV01-F1
#
_cell.length_a   1.000
_cell.length_b   1.000
_cell.length_c   1.000
_cell.angle_alpha   90.00
_cell.angle_beta   90.00
_cell.angle_gamma   90.00
#
_symmetry.space_group_name_H-M   'P 1'
#
loop_
_entity.id
_entity.type
_entity.pdbx_description
1 polymer ?
#
loop_
_entity_poly.entity_id
_entity_poly.type
_entity_poly.pdbx_seq_one_letter_code
_entity_poly.pdbx_strand_id
1 'polypeptide(L)'
;MVVGNNLKKPKLTDKVEIESVEKLYNYLNSKLPISVDYKELYNLCFSLFCTLDILPEELRSLKITKGVLTHTFMKIAIIKNVAECTTESDWIDQIDNFLKFSESRKRSDITRNELNKNSCQ
;
A
#
# COMPACT_ATOMS: atom_id res chain seq x y z
N MET A 1 -27.04 -24.94 -4.96
CA MET A 1 -26.85 -23.48 -5.08
C MET A 1 -25.40 -23.18 -4.75
N VAL A 2 -24.54 -22.98 -5.74
CA VAL A 2 -23.18 -22.47 -5.50
C VAL A 2 -23.24 -20.98 -5.83
N VAL A 3 -23.27 -20.15 -4.81
CA VAL A 3 -23.17 -18.70 -4.96
C VAL A 3 -21.74 -18.43 -5.44
N GLY A 4 -21.59 -18.23 -6.74
CA GLY A 4 -20.34 -17.80 -7.34
C GLY A 4 -19.99 -16.43 -6.78
N ASN A 5 -19.02 -16.40 -5.86
CA ASN A 5 -18.40 -15.18 -5.38
C ASN A 5 -17.81 -14.45 -6.59
N ASN A 6 -18.50 -13.40 -7.04
CA ASN A 6 -17.98 -12.45 -8.00
C ASN A 6 -16.88 -11.65 -7.29
N LEU A 7 -15.67 -12.20 -7.26
CA LEU A 7 -14.45 -11.44 -6.99
C LEU A 7 -14.38 -10.36 -8.06
N LYS A 8 -14.86 -9.15 -7.74
CA LYS A 8 -14.61 -7.95 -8.52
C LYS A 8 -13.10 -7.80 -8.60
N LYS A 9 -12.52 -8.20 -9.73
CA LYS A 9 -11.14 -7.83 -10.05
C LYS A 9 -11.10 -6.31 -10.11
N PRO A 10 -10.17 -5.66 -9.40
CA PRO A 10 -10.02 -4.23 -9.57
C PRO A 10 -9.71 -3.90 -11.01
N LYS A 11 -10.39 -2.87 -11.50
CA LYS A 11 -10.25 -2.40 -12.86
C LYS A 11 -9.55 -1.06 -12.80
N LEU A 12 -8.22 -1.10 -12.90
CA LEU A 12 -7.42 0.06 -13.30
C LEU A 12 -7.95 0.57 -14.64
N THR A 13 -8.44 1.79 -14.67
CA THR A 13 -8.96 2.43 -15.90
C THR A 13 -8.04 3.53 -16.41
N ASP A 14 -7.12 4.03 -15.59
CA ASP A 14 -6.15 5.05 -15.97
C ASP A 14 -4.89 4.38 -16.56
N LYS A 15 -4.58 4.72 -17.81
CA LYS A 15 -3.40 4.22 -18.53
C LYS A 15 -2.10 4.49 -17.75
N VAL A 16 -2.01 5.64 -17.07
CA VAL A 16 -0.85 6.02 -16.27
C VAL A 16 -0.67 5.09 -15.08
N GLU A 17 -1.77 4.69 -14.43
CA GLU A 17 -1.71 3.77 -13.31
C GLU A 17 -1.34 2.35 -13.76
N ILE A 18 -1.82 1.90 -14.93
CA ILE A 18 -1.42 0.61 -15.51
C ILE A 18 0.10 0.59 -15.78
N GLU A 19 0.64 1.62 -16.43
CA GLU A 19 2.09 1.73 -16.67
C GLU A 19 2.88 1.79 -15.37
N SER A 20 2.34 2.45 -14.34
CA SER A 20 2.96 2.52 -13.01
C SER A 20 2.99 1.15 -12.33
N VAL A 21 1.92 0.36 -12.42
CA VAL A 21 1.88 -1.03 -11.92
C VAL A 21 2.95 -1.86 -12.60
N GLU A 22 3.09 -1.78 -13.91
CA GLU A 22 4.07 -2.56 -14.67
C GLU A 22 5.50 -2.21 -14.29
N LYS A 23 5.85 -0.93 -14.25
CA LYS A 23 7.19 -0.47 -13.89
C LYS A 23 7.54 -0.86 -12.45
N LEU A 24 6.63 -0.61 -11.51
CA LEU A 24 6.84 -0.96 -10.10
C LEU A 24 6.94 -2.48 -9.91
N TYR A 25 6.09 -3.25 -10.58
CA TYR A 25 6.15 -4.71 -10.57
C TYR A 25 7.49 -5.23 -11.10
N ASN A 26 7.94 -4.76 -12.27
CA ASN A 26 9.19 -5.22 -12.88
C ASN A 26 10.38 -4.93 -11.97
N TYR A 27 10.41 -3.73 -11.40
CA TYR A 27 11.44 -3.36 -10.44
C TYR A 27 11.44 -4.28 -9.22
N LEU A 28 10.32 -4.39 -8.51
CA LEU A 28 10.23 -5.17 -7.29
C LEU A 28 10.48 -6.66 -7.55
N ASN A 29 9.95 -7.22 -8.64
CA ASN A 29 10.17 -8.62 -8.98
C ASN A 29 11.65 -8.92 -9.26
N SER A 30 12.39 -7.98 -9.85
CA SER A 30 13.84 -8.13 -10.10
C SER A 30 14.70 -8.01 -8.84
N LYS A 31 14.21 -7.32 -7.80
CA LYS A 31 14.96 -7.05 -6.57
C LYS A 31 14.60 -8.01 -5.44
N LEU A 32 13.38 -8.51 -5.42
CA LEU A 32 12.91 -9.41 -4.38
C LEU A 32 13.47 -10.82 -4.58
N PRO A 33 13.90 -11.50 -3.50
CA PRO A 33 14.32 -12.89 -3.56
C PRO A 33 13.20 -13.79 -4.08
N ILE A 34 13.57 -15.00 -4.54
CA ILE A 34 12.63 -15.99 -5.08
C ILE A 34 11.59 -16.36 -4.02
N SER A 35 12.04 -16.57 -2.79
CA SER A 35 11.20 -16.72 -1.61
C SER A 35 11.08 -15.38 -0.90
N VAL A 36 9.89 -14.80 -0.90
CA VAL A 36 9.51 -13.67 -0.04
C VAL A 36 8.29 -14.10 0.73
N ASP A 37 8.25 -13.86 2.04
CA ASP A 37 7.04 -14.15 2.81
C ASP A 37 6.03 -13.00 2.71
N TYR A 38 4.80 -13.24 3.17
CA TYR A 38 3.73 -12.24 3.11
C TYR A 38 4.09 -10.96 3.87
N LYS A 39 4.70 -11.11 5.05
CA LYS A 39 5.00 -10.01 5.95
C LYS A 39 6.09 -9.11 5.37
N GLU A 40 7.12 -9.68 4.78
CA GLU A 40 8.18 -8.96 4.08
C GLU A 40 7.62 -8.18 2.89
N LEU A 41 6.82 -8.82 2.05
CA LEU A 41 6.21 -8.17 0.90
C LEU A 41 5.23 -7.06 1.33
N TYR A 42 4.44 -7.31 2.36
CA TYR A 42 3.52 -6.32 2.93
C TYR A 42 4.26 -5.10 3.44
N ASN A 43 5.28 -5.31 4.29
CA ASN A 43 6.07 -4.23 4.87
C ASN A 43 6.79 -3.41 3.80
N LEU A 44 7.25 -4.06 2.72
CA LEU A 44 7.86 -3.39 1.60
C LEU A 44 6.85 -2.49 0.87
N CYS A 45 5.71 -3.03 0.43
CA CYS A 45 4.68 -2.25 -0.25
C CYS A 45 4.15 -1.11 0.62
N PHE A 46 4.03 -1.36 1.93
CA PHE A 46 3.62 -0.35 2.90
C PHE A 46 4.68 0.75 3.09
N SER A 47 5.96 0.39 3.19
CA SER A 47 7.06 1.36 3.29
C SER A 47 7.15 2.24 2.05
N LEU A 48 6.93 1.65 0.86
CA LEU A 48 6.87 2.37 -0.41
C LEU A 48 5.70 3.35 -0.46
N PHE A 49 4.54 2.96 0.08
CA PHE A 49 3.40 3.86 0.23
C PHE A 49 3.72 5.05 1.13
N CYS A 50 4.36 4.80 2.28
CA CYS A 50 4.68 5.83 3.26
C CYS A 50 5.85 6.73 2.84
N THR A 51 6.77 6.22 2.03
CA THR A 51 8.08 6.87 1.81
C THR A 51 8.49 6.74 0.35
N LEU A 52 7.83 7.49 -0.55
CA LEU A 52 8.15 7.48 -1.98
C LEU A 52 9.61 7.85 -2.28
N ASP A 53 10.28 8.55 -1.37
CA ASP A 53 11.68 8.97 -1.51
C ASP A 53 12.69 7.80 -1.46
N ILE A 54 12.30 6.63 -0.96
CA ILE A 54 13.16 5.44 -0.93
C ILE A 54 13.28 4.78 -2.31
N LEU A 55 12.42 5.16 -3.25
CA LEU A 55 12.48 4.65 -4.61
C LEU A 55 13.66 5.26 -5.39
N PRO A 56 14.27 4.48 -6.28
CA PRO A 56 15.20 5.00 -7.28
C PRO A 56 14.56 6.14 -8.08
N GLU A 57 15.39 7.06 -8.57
CA GLU A 57 14.95 8.28 -9.27
C GLU A 57 14.01 8.00 -10.45
N GLU A 58 14.25 6.91 -11.18
CA GLU A 58 13.41 6.45 -12.30
C GLU A 58 11.96 6.09 -11.89
N LEU A 59 11.74 5.73 -10.62
CA LEU A 59 10.44 5.36 -10.08
C LEU A 59 9.79 6.47 -9.25
N ARG A 60 10.54 7.53 -8.88
CA ARG A 60 9.99 8.67 -8.13
C ARG A 60 8.95 9.47 -8.93
N SER A 61 9.01 9.40 -10.26
CA SER A 61 8.02 10.03 -11.14
C SER A 61 6.72 9.22 -11.28
N LEU A 62 6.66 8.00 -10.74
CA LEU A 62 5.47 7.17 -10.83
C LEU A 62 4.35 7.70 -9.93
N LYS A 63 3.13 7.68 -10.47
CA LYS A 63 1.92 7.95 -9.70
C LYS A 63 1.59 6.69 -8.89
N ILE A 64 2.18 6.58 -7.70
CA ILE A 64 1.96 5.44 -6.81
C ILE A 64 0.71 5.68 -5.96
N THR A 65 -0.44 5.27 -6.51
CA THR A 65 -1.71 5.27 -5.78
C THR A 65 -1.88 3.99 -4.97
N LYS A 66 -2.86 3.98 -4.05
CA LYS A 66 -3.24 2.75 -3.33
C LYS A 66 -3.52 1.61 -4.29
N GLY A 67 -4.32 1.87 -5.34
CA GLY A 67 -4.64 0.88 -6.38
C GLY A 67 -3.40 0.34 -7.07
N VAL A 68 -2.45 1.20 -7.46
CA VAL A 68 -1.19 0.78 -8.08
C VAL A 68 -0.43 -0.18 -7.16
N LEU A 69 -0.27 0.15 -5.89
CA LEU A 69 0.42 -0.73 -4.94
C LEU A 69 -0.33 -2.03 -4.69
N THR A 70 -1.65 -2.00 -4.53
CA THR A 70 -2.45 -3.22 -4.32
C THR A 70 -2.28 -4.17 -5.49
N HIS A 71 -2.37 -3.65 -6.70
CA HIS A 71 -2.19 -4.45 -7.91
C HIS A 71 -0.78 -5.00 -8.02
N THR A 72 0.24 -4.18 -7.77
CA THR A 72 1.63 -4.65 -7.78
C THR A 72 1.87 -5.73 -6.72
N PHE A 73 1.38 -5.53 -5.50
CA PHE A 73 1.45 -6.50 -4.41
C PHE A 73 0.82 -7.83 -4.82
N MET A 74 -0.42 -7.81 -5.31
CA MET A 74 -1.14 -9.00 -5.76
C MET A 74 -0.38 -9.73 -6.88
N LYS A 75 0.15 -8.98 -7.86
CA LYS A 75 0.91 -9.56 -8.97
C LYS A 75 2.15 -10.31 -8.46
N ILE A 76 2.88 -9.73 -7.51
CA ILE A 76 4.08 -10.35 -6.90
C ILE A 76 3.68 -11.55 -6.05
N ALA A 77 2.65 -11.42 -5.22
CA ALA A 77 2.17 -12.48 -4.34
C ALA A 77 1.79 -13.75 -5.12
N ILE A 78 1.09 -13.59 -6.26
CA ILE A 78 0.74 -14.70 -7.14
C ILE A 78 2.00 -15.37 -7.70
N ILE A 79 2.93 -14.58 -8.23
CA ILE A 79 4.10 -15.11 -8.94
C ILE A 79 5.11 -15.76 -7.98
N LYS A 80 5.24 -15.22 -6.77
CA LYS A 80 6.13 -15.76 -5.73
C LYS A 80 5.44 -16.78 -4.81
N ASN A 81 4.21 -17.18 -5.12
CA ASN A 81 3.42 -18.15 -4.38
C ASN A 81 3.30 -17.81 -2.88
N VAL A 82 3.03 -16.54 -2.58
CA VAL A 82 2.79 -16.06 -1.21
C VAL A 82 1.41 -16.53 -0.79
N ALA A 83 1.38 -17.54 0.09
CA ALA A 83 0.18 -18.32 0.44
C ALA A 83 -0.95 -17.51 1.13
N GLU A 84 -0.62 -16.35 1.69
CA GLU A 84 -1.56 -15.47 2.41
C GLU A 84 -2.08 -14.32 1.53
N CYS A 85 -2.47 -14.60 0.28
CA CYS A 85 -3.00 -13.56 -0.59
C CYS A 85 -4.40 -13.11 -0.13
N THR A 86 -4.42 -12.03 0.65
CA THR A 86 -5.64 -11.29 1.02
C THR A 86 -6.28 -10.67 -0.22
N THR A 87 -7.60 -10.45 -0.18
CA THR A 87 -8.32 -9.79 -1.28
C THR A 87 -7.92 -8.32 -1.37
N GLU A 88 -8.26 -7.67 -2.48
CA GLU A 88 -7.94 -6.25 -2.69
C GLU A 88 -8.60 -5.38 -1.62
N SER A 89 -9.86 -5.67 -1.30
CA SER A 89 -10.61 -5.00 -0.23
C SER A 89 -9.91 -5.13 1.11
N ASP A 90 -9.39 -6.32 1.44
CA ASP A 90 -8.71 -6.54 2.72
C ASP A 90 -7.45 -5.67 2.83
N TRP A 91 -6.71 -5.49 1.74
CA TRP A 91 -5.49 -4.68 1.74
C TRP A 91 -5.81 -3.17 1.78
N ILE A 92 -6.82 -2.73 1.02
CA ILE A 92 -7.30 -1.35 1.07
C ILE A 92 -7.82 -1.02 2.47
N ASP A 93 -8.60 -1.89 3.08
CA ASP A 93 -9.14 -1.72 4.43
C ASP A 93 -8.03 -1.64 5.47
N GLN A 94 -6.97 -2.45 5.34
CA GLN A 94 -5.80 -2.37 6.22
C GLN A 94 -5.10 -1.02 6.12
N ILE A 95 -4.90 -0.50 4.91
CA ILE A 95 -4.31 0.83 4.71
C ILE A 95 -5.21 1.93 5.27
N ASP A 96 -6.51 1.85 5.01
CA ASP A 96 -7.47 2.85 5.48
C ASP A 96 -7.56 2.86 7.00
N ASN A 97 -7.57 1.69 7.64
CA ASN A 97 -7.53 1.59 9.09
C ASN A 97 -6.24 2.16 9.68
N PHE A 98 -5.09 1.91 9.05
CA PHE A 98 -3.83 2.51 9.46
C PHE A 98 -3.86 4.05 9.35
N LEU A 99 -4.35 4.58 8.22
CA LEU A 99 -4.44 6.02 7.99
C LEU A 99 -5.38 6.68 9.01
N LYS A 100 -6.55 6.11 9.26
CA LYS A 100 -7.48 6.58 10.30
C LYS A 100 -6.83 6.60 11.69
N PHE A 101 -6.04 5.58 12.02
CA PHE A 101 -5.31 5.52 13.28
C PHE A 101 -4.17 6.54 13.36
N SER A 102 -3.54 6.90 12.24
CA SER A 102 -2.54 7.96 12.18
C SER A 102 -3.14 9.36 12.40
N GLU A 103 -4.35 9.59 11.90
CA GLU A 103 -5.06 10.87 12.03
C GLU A 103 -5.58 11.10 13.44
N SER A 104 -6.05 10.04 14.12
CA SER A 104 -6.50 10.14 15.51
C SER A 104 -5.37 10.51 16.46
N ARG A 105 -4.13 10.02 16.23
CA ARG A 105 -2.95 10.43 17.00
C ARG A 105 -2.56 11.89 16.77
N LYS A 106 -2.63 12.38 15.53
CA LYS A 106 -2.36 13.80 15.23
C LYS A 106 -3.34 14.73 15.98
N ARG A 107 -4.61 14.34 16.11
CA ARG A 107 -5.59 15.13 16.89
C ARG A 107 -5.28 15.16 18.38
N SER A 108 -4.87 14.04 18.98
CA SER A 108 -4.52 14.02 20.41
C SER A 108 -3.30 14.86 20.76
N ASP A 109 -2.32 14.98 19.85
CA ASP A 109 -1.12 15.79 20.07
C ASP A 109 -1.40 17.30 19.94
N ILE A 110 -2.32 17.69 19.06
CA ILE A 110 -2.78 19.09 18.95
C ILE A 110 -3.48 19.53 20.24
N THR A 111 -4.38 18.70 20.78
CA THR A 111 -5.10 19.03 22.03
C THR A 111 -4.17 19.16 23.23
N ARG A 112 -3.09 18.36 23.29
CA ARG A 112 -2.09 18.45 24.36
C ARG A 112 -1.24 19.72 24.29
N ASN A 113 -0.91 20.18 23.08
CA ASN A 113 -0.14 21.40 22.87
C ASN A 113 -0.96 22.69 23.08
N GLU A 114 -2.27 22.67 22.83
CA GLU A 114 -3.13 23.83 23.15
C GLU A 114 -3.39 23.99 24.65
N LEU A 115 -3.52 22.89 25.40
CA LEU A 115 -3.64 22.94 26.87
C LEU A 115 -2.37 23.49 27.55
N ASN A 116 -1.18 23.26 26.96
CA ASN A 116 0.08 23.75 27.53
C ASN A 116 0.39 25.22 27.15
N LYS A 117 -0.28 25.80 26.14
CA LYS A 117 -0.17 27.23 25.82
C LYS A 117 -1.07 28.13 26.68
N ASN A 118 -2.14 27.58 27.24
CA ASN A 118 -3.09 28.32 28.08
C ASN A 118 -2.76 28.26 29.59
N SER A 119 -1.64 27.64 29.97
CA SER A 119 -1.19 27.53 31.37
C SER A 119 -0.07 28.52 31.75
N CYS A 120 0.32 29.42 30.85
CA CYS A 120 1.22 30.55 31.11
C CYS A 120 0.55 31.87 30.72
N GLN A 121 -0.56 32.21 31.38
CA GLN A 121 -1.05 33.58 31.54
C GLN A 121 -1.49 33.80 32.98
#